data_AF-A0A7S1I1S7-F1
#
_entry.id   AF-A0A7S1I1S7-F1
#
_cell.length_a   1.000
_cell.length_b   1.000
_cell.length_c   1.000
_cell.angle_alpha   90.00
_cell.angle_beta   90.00
_cell.angle_gamma   90.00
#
_symmetry.space_group_name_H-M   'P 1'
#
loop_
_entity.id
_entity.type
_entity.pdbx_description
1 polymer ?
#
loop_
_entity_poly.entity_id
_entity_poly.type
_entity_poly.pdbx_seq_one_letter_code
_entity_poly.pdbx_strand_id
1 'polypeptide(L)'
;TRRGASGNVSGVGRVGRDITEGKVAEKQSETIANDLTKLIDTANAPIFGIDTNGLVNEWNQKAAEITGFGKEEVMGHNLVQEFISADFKTSVQSVLSNALLGHNTANFEFPLYTKDGRAVEVLLNATPRIDSNGNLVGVVGVGQDITEKKHAEAEVTRVADDLRALIETANAPIFGIDTQGRVNEWNQKAA
;
A
#
# COMPACT_ATOMS: atom_id res chain seq x y z
N THR A 1 79.60 6.61 -40.06
CA THR A 1 78.91 5.75 -41.04
C THR A 1 79.08 4.28 -40.68
N ARG A 2 78.13 3.69 -39.95
CA ARG A 2 77.63 2.31 -40.16
C ARG A 2 76.59 1.97 -39.09
N ARG A 3 75.46 1.42 -39.54
CA ARG A 3 74.38 0.85 -38.73
C ARG A 3 74.79 -0.53 -38.20
N GLY A 4 74.34 -0.86 -36.98
CA GLY A 4 74.09 -2.22 -36.46
C GLY A 4 73.04 -2.06 -35.34
N ALA A 5 71.78 -2.46 -35.49
CA ALA A 5 71.22 -3.82 -35.57
C ALA A 5 71.25 -4.57 -34.22
N SER A 6 70.38 -4.16 -33.28
CA SER A 6 69.77 -5.03 -32.24
C SER A 6 68.92 -4.21 -31.23
N GLY A 7 67.89 -3.53 -31.71
CA GLY A 7 66.91 -2.88 -30.84
C GLY A 7 65.67 -3.76 -30.68
N ASN A 8 65.78 -4.89 -29.98
CA ASN A 8 64.60 -5.67 -29.57
C ASN A 8 63.84 -4.83 -28.53
N VAL A 9 62.71 -4.26 -28.92
CA VAL A 9 61.76 -3.68 -27.95
C VAL A 9 60.87 -4.81 -27.45
N SER A 10 61.15 -5.18 -26.22
CA SER A 10 60.48 -6.14 -25.37
C SER A 10 58.98 -5.83 -25.21
N GLY A 11 58.15 -6.86 -25.39
CA GLY A 11 56.84 -7.07 -24.73
C GLY A 11 55.83 -5.92 -24.69
N VAL A 12 54.76 -6.03 -25.49
CA VAL A 12 53.50 -5.32 -25.21
C VAL A 12 52.80 -6.06 -24.06
N GLY A 13 53.05 -5.63 -22.82
CA GLY A 13 52.30 -6.08 -21.66
C GLY A 13 50.90 -5.48 -21.67
N ARG A 14 49.90 -6.21 -22.15
CA ARG A 14 48.50 -5.80 -22.02
C ARG A 14 48.02 -6.22 -20.63
N VAL A 15 47.91 -5.26 -19.72
CA VAL A 15 47.26 -5.49 -18.42
C VAL A 15 45.75 -5.54 -18.67
N GLY A 16 45.22 -6.75 -18.90
CA GLY A 16 43.78 -6.99 -18.83
C GLY A 16 43.38 -6.98 -17.36
N ARG A 17 42.74 -5.92 -16.90
CA ARG A 17 42.02 -5.96 -15.62
C ARG A 17 40.87 -6.94 -15.80
N ASP A 18 40.85 -8.00 -15.01
CA ASP A 18 39.70 -8.90 -14.96
C ASP A 18 38.51 -8.10 -14.41
N ILE A 19 37.51 -7.87 -15.27
CA ILE A 19 36.28 -7.12 -14.99
C ILE A 19 35.07 -8.06 -14.93
N THR A 20 35.30 -9.37 -14.96
CA THR A 20 34.24 -10.38 -15.04
C THR A 20 33.39 -10.39 -13.77
N GLU A 21 34.03 -10.32 -12.60
CA GLU A 21 33.31 -10.29 -11.30
C GLU A 21 32.44 -9.03 -11.14
N GLY A 22 32.97 -7.86 -11.52
CA GLY A 22 32.23 -6.60 -11.46
C GLY A 22 30.98 -6.59 -12.36
N LYS A 23 31.10 -7.12 -13.58
CA LYS A 23 29.98 -7.22 -14.52
C LYS A 23 28.92 -8.24 -14.10
N VAL A 24 29.32 -9.33 -13.45
CA VAL A 24 28.38 -10.34 -12.93
C VAL A 24 27.61 -9.78 -11.74
N ALA A 25 28.28 -9.07 -10.83
CA ALA A 25 27.65 -8.42 -9.68
C ALA A 25 26.69 -7.30 -10.09
N GLU A 26 27.08 -6.45 -11.05
CA GLU A 26 26.24 -5.40 -11.63
C GLU A 26 24.97 -6.00 -12.26
N LYS A 27 25.14 -7.03 -13.10
CA LYS A 27 24.01 -7.71 -13.75
C LYS A 27 23.08 -8.41 -12.75
N GLN A 28 23.62 -9.00 -11.69
CA GLN A 28 22.80 -9.58 -10.61
C GLN A 28 22.02 -8.51 -9.86
N SER A 29 22.65 -7.37 -9.55
CA SER A 29 21.97 -6.26 -8.87
C SER A 29 20.86 -5.66 -9.73
N GLU A 30 21.09 -5.50 -11.04
CA GLU A 30 20.05 -5.05 -11.99
C GLU A 30 18.90 -6.05 -12.08
N THR A 31 19.20 -7.35 -12.09
CA THR A 31 18.15 -8.39 -12.16
C THR A 31 17.29 -8.38 -10.89
N ILE A 32 17.90 -8.31 -9.70
CA ILE A 32 17.17 -8.24 -8.43
C ILE A 32 16.31 -6.97 -8.36
N ALA A 33 16.85 -5.81 -8.77
CA ALA A 33 16.10 -4.57 -8.78
C ALA A 33 14.87 -4.66 -9.70
N ASN A 34 15.04 -5.19 -10.92
CA ASN A 34 13.95 -5.37 -11.87
C ASN A 34 12.88 -6.35 -11.34
N ASP A 35 13.30 -7.44 -10.70
CA ASP A 35 12.38 -8.41 -10.11
C ASP A 35 11.57 -7.79 -8.97
N LEU A 36 12.20 -6.99 -8.10
CA LEU A 36 11.51 -6.28 -7.02
C LEU A 36 10.51 -5.25 -7.55
N THR A 37 10.90 -4.44 -8.55
CA THR A 37 9.98 -3.50 -9.20
C THR A 37 8.78 -4.23 -9.79
N LYS A 38 9.01 -5.36 -10.46
CA LYS A 38 7.94 -6.16 -11.05
C LYS A 38 7.00 -6.75 -10.00
N LEU A 39 7.51 -7.18 -8.85
CA LEU A 39 6.69 -7.69 -7.75
C LEU A 39 5.80 -6.60 -7.16
N ILE A 40 6.31 -5.37 -7.01
CA ILE A 40 5.52 -4.23 -6.53
C ILE A 40 4.44 -3.84 -7.55
N ASP A 41 4.81 -3.77 -8.83
CA ASP A 41 3.88 -3.38 -9.90
C ASP A 41 2.79 -4.42 -10.16
N THR A 42 3.08 -5.71 -10.00
CA THR A 42 2.11 -6.79 -10.19
C THR A 42 1.31 -7.13 -8.93
N ALA A 43 1.55 -6.43 -7.82
CA ALA A 43 0.82 -6.67 -6.58
C ALA A 43 -0.66 -6.30 -6.73
N ASN A 44 -1.55 -7.19 -6.26
CA ASN A 44 -3.00 -6.94 -6.21
C ASN A 44 -3.43 -5.94 -5.12
N ALA A 45 -2.48 -5.42 -4.35
CA ALA A 45 -2.71 -4.40 -3.35
C ALA A 45 -2.15 -3.05 -3.86
N PRO A 46 -2.84 -1.92 -3.64
CA PRO A 46 -2.26 -0.61 -3.89
C PRO A 46 -1.05 -0.39 -2.97
N ILE A 47 0.11 -0.18 -3.58
CA ILE A 47 1.36 0.10 -2.87
C ILE A 47 1.83 1.49 -3.27
N PHE A 48 2.19 2.29 -2.27
CA PHE A 48 2.82 3.58 -2.47
C PHE A 48 3.95 3.80 -1.47
N GLY A 49 4.83 4.73 -1.77
CA GLY A 49 5.93 5.10 -0.89
C GLY A 49 6.08 6.61 -0.86
N ILE A 50 6.45 7.12 0.30
CA ILE A 50 6.81 8.53 0.50
C ILE A 50 8.23 8.64 1.02
N ASP A 51 8.89 9.75 0.71
CA ASP A 51 10.17 10.13 1.31
C ASP A 51 9.97 10.76 2.71
N THR A 52 11.06 11.21 3.31
CA THR A 52 11.04 11.90 4.62
C THR A 52 10.35 13.26 4.60
N ASN A 53 10.13 13.84 3.42
CA ASN A 53 9.41 15.10 3.22
C ASN A 53 7.92 14.87 2.92
N GLY A 54 7.47 13.61 2.82
CA GLY A 54 6.10 13.25 2.45
C GLY A 54 5.81 13.31 0.96
N LEU A 55 6.86 13.35 0.11
CA LEU A 55 6.74 13.32 -1.34
C LEU A 55 6.67 11.87 -1.82
N VAL A 56 5.76 11.59 -2.74
CA VAL A 56 5.59 10.24 -3.30
C VAL A 56 6.83 9.86 -4.11
N ASN A 57 7.43 8.72 -3.77
CA ASN A 57 8.58 8.15 -4.47
C ASN A 57 8.33 6.74 -5.02
N GLU A 58 7.21 6.12 -4.65
CA GLU A 58 6.77 4.83 -5.19
C GLU A 58 5.26 4.86 -5.40
N TRP A 59 4.82 4.27 -6.50
CA TRP A 59 3.41 4.16 -6.87
C TRP A 59 3.24 2.97 -7.80
N ASN A 60 2.50 1.95 -7.35
CA ASN A 60 2.28 0.75 -8.15
C ASN A 60 1.06 0.87 -9.08
N GLN A 61 0.94 -0.08 -10.02
CA GLN A 61 -0.16 -0.11 -10.97
C GLN A 61 -1.53 -0.15 -10.27
N LYS A 62 -1.66 -0.93 -9.18
CA LYS A 62 -2.92 -1.06 -8.48
C LYS A 62 -3.37 0.22 -7.79
N ALA A 63 -2.44 1.00 -7.24
CA ALA A 63 -2.71 2.32 -6.69
C ALA A 63 -3.20 3.28 -7.76
N ALA A 64 -2.61 3.25 -8.96
CA ALA A 64 -3.06 4.04 -10.09
C ALA A 64 -4.46 3.63 -10.57
N GLU A 65 -4.76 2.33 -10.65
CA GLU A 65 -6.09 1.83 -11.02
C GLU A 65 -7.18 2.25 -10.03
N ILE A 66 -6.89 2.15 -8.73
CA ILE A 66 -7.87 2.47 -7.68
C ILE A 66 -8.14 3.97 -7.63
N THR A 67 -7.08 4.78 -7.64
CA THR A 67 -7.18 6.24 -7.45
C THR A 67 -7.47 7.01 -8.75
N GLY A 68 -7.17 6.42 -9.91
CA GLY A 68 -7.23 7.08 -11.21
C GLY A 68 -6.08 8.06 -11.48
N PHE A 69 -5.08 8.15 -10.60
CA PHE A 69 -3.89 8.97 -10.81
C PHE A 69 -2.74 8.12 -11.34
N GLY A 70 -2.20 8.52 -12.50
CA GLY A 70 -1.03 7.87 -13.07
C GLY A 70 0.21 8.10 -12.21
N LYS A 71 1.16 7.16 -12.25
CA LYS A 71 2.45 7.27 -11.56
C LYS A 71 3.13 8.62 -11.85
N GLU A 72 3.18 9.04 -13.10
CA GLU A 72 3.82 10.31 -13.50
C GLU A 72 3.16 11.56 -12.90
N GLU A 73 1.86 11.51 -12.56
CA GLU A 73 1.13 12.63 -11.97
C GLU A 73 1.34 12.74 -10.46
N VAL A 74 1.65 11.62 -9.78
CA VAL A 74 1.78 11.58 -8.31
C VAL A 74 3.23 11.65 -7.85
N MET A 75 4.18 11.20 -8.67
CA MET A 75 5.59 11.11 -8.27
C MET A 75 6.16 12.50 -7.99
N GLY A 76 6.78 12.67 -6.83
CA GLY A 76 7.33 13.95 -6.36
C GLY A 76 6.28 14.92 -5.79
N HIS A 77 5.00 14.56 -5.80
CA HIS A 77 3.93 15.35 -5.21
C HIS A 77 3.68 14.97 -3.74
N ASN A 78 3.08 15.88 -2.97
CA ASN A 78 2.79 15.61 -1.57
C ASN A 78 1.50 14.79 -1.45
N LEU A 79 1.62 13.56 -0.94
CA LEU A 79 0.50 12.61 -0.88
C LEU A 79 -0.71 13.19 -0.13
N VAL A 80 -0.46 13.75 1.05
CA VAL A 80 -1.51 14.22 1.98
C VAL A 80 -2.14 15.50 1.48
N GLN A 81 -1.36 16.42 0.93
CA GLN A 81 -1.90 17.71 0.52
C GLN A 81 -2.74 17.61 -0.76
N GLU A 82 -2.39 16.73 -1.68
CA GLU A 82 -3.02 16.69 -3.01
C GLU A 82 -4.08 15.61 -3.15
N PHE A 83 -3.91 14.44 -2.52
CA PHE A 83 -4.77 13.27 -2.77
C PHE A 83 -5.67 12.88 -1.58
N ILE A 84 -5.46 13.48 -0.40
CA ILE A 84 -6.27 13.20 0.79
C ILE A 84 -7.29 14.31 1.04
N SER A 85 -8.52 13.93 1.36
CA SER A 85 -9.60 14.85 1.76
C SER A 85 -9.21 15.69 2.97
N ALA A 86 -9.63 16.96 2.99
CA ALA A 86 -9.36 17.91 4.08
C ALA A 86 -9.67 17.34 5.48
N ASP A 87 -10.75 16.58 5.62
CA ASP A 87 -11.18 16.00 6.89
C ASP A 87 -10.20 14.93 7.41
N PHE A 88 -9.49 14.26 6.50
CA PHE A 88 -8.56 13.17 6.81
C PHE A 88 -7.08 13.59 6.71
N LYS A 89 -6.77 14.79 6.19
CA LYS A 89 -5.38 15.27 6.05
C LYS A 89 -4.61 15.19 7.36
N THR A 90 -5.17 15.69 8.45
CA THR A 90 -4.51 15.70 9.76
C THR A 90 -4.25 14.29 10.27
N SER A 91 -5.24 13.40 10.15
CA SER A 91 -5.15 12.02 10.62
C SER A 91 -4.13 11.22 9.81
N VAL A 92 -4.19 11.29 8.47
CA VAL A 92 -3.23 10.61 7.59
C VAL A 92 -1.82 11.17 7.79
N GLN A 93 -1.68 12.49 7.91
CA GLN A 93 -0.39 13.12 8.22
C GLN A 93 0.18 12.57 9.52
N SER A 94 -0.63 12.48 10.58
CA SER A 94 -0.18 11.94 11.87
C SER A 94 0.25 10.47 11.75
N VAL A 95 -0.48 9.66 10.99
CA VAL A 95 -0.14 8.24 10.76
C VAL A 95 1.20 8.12 10.05
N LEU A 96 1.40 8.87 8.97
CA LEU A 96 2.65 8.88 8.21
C LEU A 96 3.82 9.45 9.04
N SER A 97 3.59 10.51 9.82
CA SER A 97 4.59 11.05 10.73
C SER A 97 4.96 10.06 11.84
N ASN A 98 4.00 9.32 12.39
CA ASN A 98 4.29 8.26 13.35
C ASN A 98 5.10 7.11 12.72
N ALA A 99 4.77 6.73 11.48
CA ALA A 99 5.57 5.77 10.71
C ALA A 99 7.00 6.28 10.49
N LEU A 100 7.16 7.57 10.17
CA LEU A 100 8.49 8.21 10.07
C LEU A 100 9.24 8.23 11.41
N LEU A 101 8.56 8.23 12.55
CA LEU A 101 9.20 8.10 13.87
C LEU A 101 9.62 6.66 14.21
N GLY A 102 9.42 5.71 13.29
CA GLY A 102 9.75 4.30 13.48
C GLY A 102 8.64 3.48 14.15
N HIS A 103 7.46 4.08 14.36
CA HIS A 103 6.30 3.35 14.87
C HIS A 103 5.49 2.77 13.71
N ASN A 104 5.47 1.45 13.60
CA ASN A 104 4.57 0.78 12.66
C ASN A 104 3.13 1.19 12.96
N THR A 105 2.46 1.76 11.95
CA THR A 105 1.05 2.11 12.04
C THR A 105 0.26 1.13 11.19
N ALA A 106 -0.53 0.30 11.85
CA ALA A 106 -1.32 -0.73 11.22
C ALA A 106 -2.80 -0.33 11.20
N ASN A 107 -3.49 -0.77 10.15
CA ASN A 107 -4.94 -0.75 10.03
C ASN A 107 -5.60 0.63 10.15
N PHE A 108 -5.04 1.65 9.51
CA PHE A 108 -5.69 2.95 9.45
C PHE A 108 -6.68 3.00 8.29
N GLU A 109 -7.96 3.09 8.59
CA GLU A 109 -9.02 3.20 7.59
C GLU A 109 -9.34 4.65 7.24
N PHE A 110 -9.41 4.95 5.95
CA PHE A 110 -9.91 6.25 5.50
C PHE A 110 -10.51 6.15 4.09
N PRO A 111 -11.45 7.04 3.75
CA PRO A 111 -11.95 7.18 2.39
C PRO A 111 -10.90 7.91 1.53
N LEU A 112 -10.40 7.22 0.52
CA LEU A 112 -9.54 7.78 -0.51
C LEU A 112 -10.39 8.19 -1.71
N TYR A 113 -10.25 9.44 -2.15
CA TYR A 113 -11.02 9.95 -3.27
C TYR A 113 -10.25 9.76 -4.57
N THR A 114 -10.92 9.18 -5.56
CA THR A 114 -10.37 9.06 -6.91
C THR A 114 -10.45 10.40 -7.64
N LYS A 115 -9.69 10.51 -8.74
CA LYS A 115 -9.75 11.66 -9.66
C LYS A 115 -11.18 11.98 -10.15
N ASP A 116 -12.03 10.96 -10.24
CA ASP A 116 -13.44 11.08 -10.65
C ASP A 116 -14.40 11.44 -9.48
N GLY A 117 -13.88 11.65 -8.27
CA GLY A 117 -14.67 12.01 -7.09
C GLY A 117 -15.35 10.84 -6.38
N ARG A 118 -15.05 9.60 -6.75
CA ARG A 118 -15.56 8.40 -6.07
C ARG A 118 -14.75 8.15 -4.80
N ALA A 119 -15.43 7.85 -3.69
CA ALA A 119 -14.77 7.41 -2.47
C ALA A 119 -14.51 5.90 -2.52
N VAL A 120 -13.28 5.51 -2.19
CA VAL A 120 -12.86 4.11 -2.01
C VAL A 120 -12.40 3.97 -0.56
N GLU A 121 -12.96 3.00 0.15
CA GLU A 121 -12.58 2.72 1.54
C GLU A 121 -11.26 1.96 1.53
N VAL A 122 -10.19 2.59 2.04
CA VAL A 122 -8.85 2.02 2.04
C VAL A 122 -8.41 1.75 3.47
N LEU A 123 -7.99 0.51 3.72
CA LEU A 123 -7.27 0.10 4.91
C LEU A 123 -5.77 0.24 4.64
N LEU A 124 -5.12 1.20 5.29
CA LEU A 124 -3.71 1.50 5.12
C LEU A 124 -2.85 0.89 6.23
N ASN A 125 -1.78 0.24 5.81
CA ASN A 125 -0.67 -0.16 6.67
C ASN A 125 0.59 0.60 6.24
N ALA A 126 1.15 1.40 7.15
CA ALA A 126 2.33 2.20 6.89
C ALA A 126 3.54 1.69 7.69
N THR A 127 4.60 1.35 6.98
CA THR A 127 5.84 0.78 7.53
C THR A 127 7.02 1.70 7.21
N PRO A 128 7.88 2.06 8.19
CA PRO A 128 9.10 2.81 7.95
C PRO A 128 10.04 2.08 6.99
N ARG A 129 10.62 2.83 6.05
CA ARG A 129 11.68 2.34 5.17
C ARG A 129 13.02 2.80 5.73
N ILE A 130 13.93 1.85 5.97
CA ILE A 130 15.24 2.09 6.55
C ILE A 130 16.32 1.66 5.55
N ASP A 131 17.38 2.45 5.39
CA ASP A 131 18.52 2.11 4.54
C ASP A 131 19.48 1.10 5.21
N SER A 132 20.50 0.67 4.47
CA SER A 132 21.55 -0.24 4.95
C SER A 132 22.35 0.31 6.15
N ASN A 133 22.30 1.61 6.38
CA ASN A 133 23.01 2.31 7.44
C ASN A 133 22.13 2.52 8.69
N GLY A 134 20.87 2.09 8.65
CA GLY A 134 19.92 2.28 9.75
C GLY A 134 19.20 3.63 9.74
N ASN A 135 19.34 4.43 8.68
CA ASN A 135 18.65 5.71 8.56
C ASN A 135 17.26 5.52 7.96
N LEU A 136 16.28 6.22 8.51
CA LEU A 136 14.95 6.31 7.91
C LEU A 136 15.03 7.08 6.59
N VAL A 137 14.63 6.43 5.50
CA VAL A 137 14.62 6.99 4.14
C VAL A 137 13.21 7.24 3.61
N GLY A 138 12.18 6.94 4.39
CA GLY A 138 10.79 7.17 4.03
C GLY A 138 9.83 6.19 4.69
N VAL A 139 8.64 6.07 4.10
CA VAL A 139 7.57 5.15 4.54
C VAL A 139 6.99 4.46 3.32
N VAL A 140 6.71 3.16 3.45
CA VAL A 140 5.93 2.40 2.47
C VAL A 140 4.53 2.18 3.03
N GLY A 141 3.53 2.60 2.26
CA GLY A 141 2.12 2.37 2.51
C GLY A 141 1.60 1.23 1.64
N VAL A 142 1.01 0.22 2.27
CA VAL A 142 0.23 -0.81 1.58
C VAL A 142 -1.23 -0.61 1.94
N GLY A 143 -2.02 -0.25 0.94
CA GLY A 143 -3.47 -0.14 1.07
C GLY A 143 -4.15 -1.47 0.73
N GLN A 144 -5.33 -1.67 1.30
CA GLN A 144 -6.27 -2.69 0.89
C GLN A 144 -7.63 -2.02 0.66
N ASP A 145 -8.22 -2.24 -0.51
CA ASP A 145 -9.59 -1.81 -0.78
C ASP A 145 -10.54 -2.69 0.05
N ILE A 146 -11.28 -2.07 0.96
CA ILE A 146 -12.28 -2.71 1.82
C ILE A 146 -13.69 -2.23 1.49
N THR A 147 -13.89 -1.57 0.34
CA THR A 147 -15.18 -1.01 -0.08
C THR A 147 -16.24 -2.11 -0.18
N GLU A 148 -15.97 -3.20 -0.90
CA GLU A 148 -16.90 -4.33 -1.01
C GLU A 148 -17.18 -4.98 0.35
N LYS A 149 -16.15 -5.12 1.20
CA LYS A 149 -16.29 -5.68 2.53
C LYS A 149 -17.22 -4.83 3.40
N LYS A 150 -17.02 -3.51 3.43
CA LYS A 150 -17.88 -2.58 4.17
C LYS A 150 -19.30 -2.55 3.63
N HIS A 151 -19.49 -2.61 2.31
CA HIS A 151 -20.84 -2.71 1.73
C HIS A 151 -21.55 -4.00 2.14
N ALA A 152 -20.86 -5.14 2.13
CA ALA A 152 -21.43 -6.40 2.58
C ALA A 152 -21.79 -6.38 4.07
N GLU A 153 -20.92 -5.83 4.92
CA GLU A 153 -21.18 -5.68 6.36
C GLU A 153 -22.37 -4.75 6.63
N ALA A 154 -22.42 -3.60 5.95
CA ALA A 154 -23.52 -2.65 6.07
C ALA A 154 -24.86 -3.26 5.62
N GLU A 155 -24.88 -4.06 4.55
CA GLU A 155 -26.10 -4.72 4.08
C GLU A 155 -26.60 -5.77 5.08
N VAL A 156 -25.70 -6.56 5.68
CA VAL A 156 -26.07 -7.51 6.74
C VAL A 156 -26.68 -6.80 7.93
N THR A 157 -26.07 -5.69 8.37
CA THR A 157 -26.61 -4.86 9.47
C THR A 157 -27.97 -4.29 9.10
N ARG A 158 -28.12 -3.73 7.89
CA ARG A 158 -29.38 -3.16 7.41
C ARG A 158 -30.50 -4.21 7.41
N VAL A 159 -30.23 -5.41 6.88
CA VAL A 159 -31.20 -6.51 6.87
C VAL A 159 -31.56 -6.95 8.30
N ALA A 160 -30.59 -7.03 9.21
CA ALA A 160 -30.86 -7.39 10.60
C ALA A 160 -31.73 -6.33 11.30
N ASP A 161 -31.48 -5.05 11.05
CA ASP A 161 -32.27 -3.96 11.63
C ASP A 161 -33.68 -3.87 11.02
N ASP A 162 -33.80 -4.08 9.71
CA ASP A 162 -35.10 -4.18 9.02
C ASP A 162 -35.93 -5.34 9.60
N LEU A 163 -35.32 -6.52 9.81
CA LEU A 163 -35.98 -7.66 10.43
C LEU A 163 -36.42 -7.39 11.86
N ARG A 164 -35.56 -6.76 12.68
CA ARG A 164 -35.92 -6.34 14.04
C ARG A 164 -37.09 -5.37 14.05
N ALA A 165 -37.06 -4.36 13.18
CA ALA A 165 -38.14 -3.38 13.07
C ALA A 165 -39.46 -4.05 12.65
N LEU A 166 -39.43 -5.02 11.73
CA LEU A 166 -40.62 -5.78 11.35
C LEU A 166 -41.18 -6.61 12.51
N ILE A 167 -40.34 -7.25 13.32
CA ILE A 167 -40.76 -8.03 14.49
C ILE A 167 -41.39 -7.10 15.54
N GLU A 168 -40.77 -5.97 15.83
CA GLU A 168 -41.26 -5.01 16.85
C GLU A 168 -42.54 -4.30 16.44
N THR A 169 -42.67 -3.93 15.17
CA THR A 169 -43.85 -3.23 14.65
C THR A 169 -44.99 -4.17 14.24
N ALA A 170 -44.77 -5.48 14.28
CA ALA A 170 -45.80 -6.46 13.95
C ALA A 170 -47.02 -6.29 14.86
N ASN A 171 -48.20 -6.25 14.25
CA ASN A 171 -49.45 -6.11 14.99
C ASN A 171 -49.96 -7.44 15.57
N ALA A 172 -49.06 -8.38 15.81
CA ALA A 172 -49.33 -9.69 16.39
C ALA A 172 -48.20 -10.06 17.38
N PRO A 173 -48.50 -10.83 18.44
CA PRO A 173 -47.47 -11.39 19.32
C PRO A 173 -46.52 -12.31 18.54
N ILE A 174 -45.22 -12.03 18.61
CA ILE A 174 -44.16 -12.85 18.03
C ILE A 174 -43.22 -13.26 19.15
N PHE A 175 -42.84 -14.55 19.21
CA PHE A 175 -41.85 -15.07 20.13
C PHE A 175 -40.98 -16.14 19.46
N GLY A 176 -39.68 -16.13 19.77
CA GLY A 176 -38.71 -17.13 19.37
C GLY A 176 -38.51 -18.20 20.44
N ILE A 177 -38.20 -19.43 20.02
CA ILE A 177 -37.86 -20.55 20.93
C ILE A 177 -36.50 -21.16 20.58
N ASP A 178 -35.77 -21.60 21.60
CA ASP A 178 -34.51 -22.33 21.44
C ASP A 178 -34.73 -23.79 20.98
N THR A 179 -33.66 -24.52 20.72
CA THR A 179 -33.70 -25.95 20.33
C THR A 179 -34.26 -26.87 21.42
N GLN A 180 -34.45 -26.37 22.64
CA GLN A 180 -35.07 -27.08 23.77
C GLN A 180 -36.51 -26.61 24.02
N GLY A 181 -37.07 -25.76 23.16
CA GLY A 181 -38.44 -25.26 23.23
C GLY A 181 -38.66 -24.15 24.26
N ARG A 182 -37.60 -23.51 24.78
CA ARG A 182 -37.72 -22.38 25.71
C ARG A 182 -37.76 -21.07 24.97
N VAL A 183 -38.63 -20.15 25.40
CA VAL A 183 -38.74 -18.81 24.82
C VAL A 183 -37.48 -18.00 25.14
N ASN A 184 -36.88 -17.38 24.12
CA ASN A 184 -35.67 -16.57 24.25
C ASN A 184 -35.83 -15.13 23.74
N GLU A 185 -36.81 -14.87 22.86
CA GLU A 185 -37.06 -13.56 22.25
C GLU A 185 -38.57 -13.34 22.13
N TRP A 186 -39.05 -12.10 22.28
CA TRP A 186 -40.44 -11.73 22.05
C TRP A 186 -40.56 -10.24 21.73
N ASN A 187 -41.58 -9.86 20.97
CA ASN A 187 -41.85 -8.47 20.62
C ASN A 187 -42.75 -7.76 21.67
N GLN A 188 -42.90 -6.44 21.55
CA GLN A 188 -43.72 -5.65 22.48
C GLN A 188 -45.19 -6.13 22.58
N LYS A 189 -45.76 -6.70 21.52
CA LYS A 189 -47.14 -7.23 21.55
C LYS A 189 -47.29 -8.54 22.32
N ALA A 190 -46.20 -9.25 22.54
CA ALA A 190 -46.13 -10.50 23.31
C ALA A 190 -45.74 -10.29 24.78
N ALA A 191 -45.26 -9.09 25.14
CA ALA A 191 -44.93 -8.67 26.51
C ALA A 191 -46.19 -8.23 27.29
#